data_AF-A0A850JUP6-F1
#
_entry.id   AF-A0A850JUP6-F1
#
_cell.length_a   1.000
_cell.length_b   1.000
_cell.length_c   1.000
_cell.angle_alpha   90.00
_cell.angle_beta   90.00
_cell.angle_gamma   90.00
#
_symmetry.space_group_name_H-M   'P 1'
#
loop_
_entity.id
_entity.type
_entity.pdbx_description
1 polymer ?
#
loop_
_entity_poly.entity_id
_entity_poly.type
_entity_poly.pdbx_seq_one_letter_code
_entity_poly.pdbx_strand_id
1 'polypeptide(L)' 'MASYYDEFDRYEFENPLNRIIYEIVNCIKLRNDFNGAVGLILQNKITLEDVASRTVRLSLNDFITLADTLISRK' A
#
# COMPACT_ATOMS: atom_id res chain seq x y z
N MET A 1 -2.66 -31.99 6.72
CA MET A 1 -1.53 -31.32 6.04
C MET A 1 -2.02 -30.98 4.63
N ALA A 2 -1.87 -29.71 4.22
CA ALA A 2 -2.58 -29.04 3.11
C ALA A 2 -4.04 -28.72 3.49
N SER A 3 -4.54 -27.48 3.45
CA SER A 3 -4.12 -26.28 2.74
C SER A 3 -4.41 -25.06 3.62
N TYR A 4 -3.38 -24.45 4.20
CA TYR A 4 -3.48 -23.18 4.95
C TYR A 4 -3.18 -21.98 4.02
N TYR A 5 -3.16 -22.21 2.71
CA TYR A 5 -2.78 -21.22 1.69
C TYR A 5 -3.88 -20.96 0.66
N ASP A 6 -5.08 -21.53 0.81
CA ASP A 6 -6.16 -21.43 -0.18
C ASP A 6 -7.07 -20.20 -0.03
N GLU A 7 -6.70 -19.23 0.81
CA GLU A 7 -7.50 -18.02 1.05
C GLU A 7 -6.92 -16.74 0.44
N PHE A 8 -5.81 -16.84 -0.31
CA PHE A 8 -5.23 -15.66 -0.98
C PHE A 8 -5.78 -15.40 -2.39
N ASP A 9 -6.66 -16.26 -2.92
CA ASP A 9 -7.13 -16.19 -4.31
C ASP A 9 -8.49 -15.50 -4.50
N ARG A 10 -8.93 -14.71 -3.52
CA ARG A 10 -10.08 -13.81 -3.65
C ARG A 10 -9.75 -12.37 -3.25
N TYR A 11 -8.59 -11.87 -3.68
CA TYR A 11 -8.42 -10.42 -3.73
C TYR A 11 -9.21 -9.94 -4.95
N GLU A 12 -10.44 -9.50 -4.71
CA GLU A 12 -11.33 -8.90 -5.71
C GLU A 12 -10.54 -7.96 -6.62
N PHE A 13 -10.32 -8.45 -7.85
CA PHE A 13 -9.56 -7.79 -8.89
C PHE A 13 -10.32 -6.62 -9.54
N GLU A 14 -11.42 -6.16 -8.93
CA GLU A 14 -12.35 -5.22 -9.57
C GLU A 14 -12.25 -3.77 -9.09
N ASN A 15 -11.45 -3.47 -8.07
CA ASN A 15 -11.29 -2.08 -7.64
C ASN A 15 -9.95 -1.50 -8.14
N PRO A 16 -9.95 -0.49 -9.04
CA PRO A 16 -8.72 0.13 -9.54
C PRO A 16 -7.81 0.66 -8.42
N LEU A 17 -8.38 0.97 -7.25
CA LEU A 17 -7.64 1.34 -6.04
C LEU A 17 -6.72 0.22 -5.52
N ASN A 18 -7.12 -1.05 -5.63
CA ASN A 18 -6.29 -2.18 -5.16
C ASN A 18 -4.97 -2.25 -5.94
N ARG A 19 -5.03 -2.01 -7.25
CA ARG A 19 -3.83 -1.98 -8.09
C ARG A 19 -2.88 -0.86 -7.67
N ILE A 20 -3.41 0.33 -7.43
CA ILE A 20 -2.59 1.48 -7.03
C ILE A 20 -1.99 1.25 -5.64
N ILE A 21 -2.76 0.71 -4.69
CA ILE A 21 -2.27 0.37 -3.35
C ILE A 21 -1.19 -0.71 -3.42
N TYR A 22 -1.34 -1.70 -4.28
CA TYR A 22 -0.30 -2.69 -4.53
C TYR A 22 0.98 -2.07 -5.09
N GLU A 23 0.88 -1.11 -6.00
CA GLU A 23 2.05 -0.37 -6.50
C GLU A 23 2.72 0.49 -5.41
N ILE A 24 1.93 1.17 -4.57
CA ILE A 24 2.43 1.92 -3.40
C ILE A 24 3.22 0.98 -2.47
N VAL A 25 2.65 -0.19 -2.15
CA VAL A 25 3.31 -1.22 -1.33
C VAL A 25 4.62 -1.68 -1.97
N ASN A 26 4.61 -1.94 -3.27
CA ASN A 26 5.80 -2.36 -4.00
C ASN A 26 6.89 -1.28 -4.04
N CYS A 27 6.53 0.00 -4.19
CA CYS A 27 7.51 1.10 -4.09
C CYS A 27 8.22 1.09 -2.74
N ILE A 28 7.49 0.83 -1.66
CA ILE A 28 8.07 0.82 -0.31
C ILE A 28 8.88 -0.47 -0.08
N LYS A 29 8.28 -1.65 -0.29
CA LYS A 29 8.92 -2.93 0.04
C LYS A 29 10.07 -3.32 -0.88
N LEU A 30 9.93 -3.07 -2.19
CA LEU A 30 10.93 -3.51 -3.17
C LEU A 30 11.95 -2.42 -3.48
N ARG A 31 11.53 -1.16 -3.47
CA ARG A 31 12.37 -0.03 -3.93
C ARG A 31 12.79 0.90 -2.79
N ASN A 32 12.27 0.70 -1.57
CA ASN A 32 12.47 1.58 -0.43
C ASN A 32 12.16 3.06 -0.76
N ASP A 33 11.23 3.27 -1.69
CA ASP A 33 10.92 4.58 -2.27
C ASP A 33 9.60 5.12 -1.71
N PHE A 34 9.70 5.72 -0.54
CA PHE A 34 8.58 6.40 0.13
C PHE A 34 8.14 7.65 -0.63
N ASN A 35 9.06 8.30 -1.34
CA ASN A 35 8.79 9.53 -2.10
C ASN A 35 7.93 9.25 -3.35
N GLY A 36 8.22 8.17 -4.06
CA GLY A 36 7.42 7.67 -5.17
C GLY A 36 6.05 7.17 -4.69
N ALA A 37 6.03 6.43 -3.58
CA ALA A 37 4.79 5.98 -2.94
C ALA A 37 3.86 7.15 -2.57
N VAL A 38 4.38 8.20 -1.94
CA VAL A 38 3.63 9.43 -1.66
C VAL A 38 3.15 10.12 -2.94
N GLY A 39 3.97 10.14 -3.99
CA GLY A 39 3.56 10.66 -5.30
C GLY A 39 2.32 9.96 -5.84
N LEU A 40 2.30 8.62 -5.79
CA LEU A 40 1.15 7.82 -6.21
C LEU A 40 -0.09 8.08 -5.35
N ILE A 41 0.07 8.24 -4.04
CA ILE A 41 -1.02 8.58 -3.11
C ILE A 41 -1.65 9.92 -3.49
N LEU A 42 -0.84 10.96 -3.69
CA LEU A 42 -1.31 12.31 -4.02
C LEU A 42 -1.95 12.37 -5.41
N GLN A 43 -1.34 11.74 -6.42
CA GLN A 43 -1.86 11.72 -7.80
C GLN A 43 -3.22 11.04 -7.90
N ASN A 44 -3.40 9.94 -7.17
CA ASN A 44 -4.63 9.14 -7.20
C ASN A 44 -5.65 9.58 -6.12
N LYS A 45 -5.35 10.64 -5.36
CA LYS A 45 -6.19 11.15 -4.25
C LYS A 45 -6.54 10.06 -3.23
N ILE A 46 -5.61 9.15 -2.99
CA ILE A 46 -5.75 8.05 -2.03
C ILE A 46 -5.51 8.60 -0.62
N THR A 47 -6.28 8.12 0.35
CA THR A 47 -6.06 8.47 1.75
C THR A 47 -5.15 7.46 2.44
N LEU A 48 -4.51 7.86 3.54
CA LEU A 48 -3.77 6.91 4.38
C LEU A 48 -4.67 5.81 4.97
N GLU A 49 -5.96 6.09 5.15
CA GLU A 49 -6.95 5.11 5.59
C GLU A 49 -7.21 4.05 4.52
N ASP A 50 -7.31 4.43 3.25
CA ASP A 50 -7.43 3.50 2.12
C ASP A 50 -6.21 2.58 2.05
N VAL A 51 -5.02 3.16 2.22
CA VAL A 51 -3.76 2.41 2.29
C VAL A 51 -3.83 1.46 3.48
N ALA A 52 -4.04 1.94 4.70
CA ALA A 52 -4.08 1.10 5.91
C ALA A 52 -5.09 -0.06 5.83
N SER A 53 -6.28 0.20 5.29
CA SER A 53 -7.36 -0.77 5.18
C SER A 53 -7.06 -1.91 4.20
N ARG A 54 -6.18 -1.68 3.21
CA ARG A 54 -5.88 -2.62 2.12
C ARG A 54 -4.41 -3.08 2.11
N THR A 55 -3.52 -2.43 2.86
CA THR A 55 -2.12 -2.84 3.00
C THR A 55 -1.94 -3.84 4.12
N VAL A 56 -2.45 -5.06 3.92
CA VAL A 56 -2.20 -6.20 4.83
C VAL A 56 -0.70 -6.61 4.85
N ARG A 57 0.10 -6.11 3.90
CA ARG A 57 1.51 -6.49 3.70
C ARG A 57 2.55 -5.45 4.12
N LEU A 58 2.15 -4.24 4.51
CA LEU A 58 3.10 -3.25 5.03
C LEU A 58 3.40 -3.52 6.50
N SER A 59 4.65 -3.31 6.92
CA SER A 59 4.93 -3.27 8.35
C SER A 59 4.45 -1.94 8.93
N LEU A 60 4.14 -1.91 10.24
CA LEU A 60 3.73 -0.67 10.90
C LEU A 60 4.79 0.43 10.76
N ASN A 61 6.08 0.08 10.84
CA ASN A 61 7.19 1.02 10.66
C ASN A 61 7.23 1.63 9.25
N ASP A 62 7.00 0.82 8.23
CA ASP A 62 6.93 1.30 6.83
C ASP A 62 5.74 2.25 6.65
N PHE A 63 4.61 1.93 7.30
CA PHE A 63 3.40 2.73 7.22
C PHE A 63 3.59 4.09 7.90
N ILE A 64 4.22 4.11 9.08
CA ILE A 64 4.56 5.35 9.79
C ILE A 64 5.50 6.20 8.94
N THR A 65 6.55 5.60 8.37
CA THR A 65 7.51 6.32 7.53
C THR A 65 6.84 6.93 6.29
N LEU A 66 5.92 6.20 5.67
CA LEU A 66 5.10 6.69 4.57
C LEU A 66 4.22 7.87 4.99
N ALA A 67 3.55 7.76 6.14
CA ALA A 67 2.70 8.82 6.68
C ALA A 67 3.52 10.08 7.02
N ASP A 68 4.68 9.94 7.67
CA ASP A 68 5.59 11.04 7.96
C ASP A 68 6.05 11.74 6.67
N THR A 69 6.41 10.96 5.65
CA THR A 69 6.82 11.49 4.34
C THR A 69 5.67 12.23 3.65
N LEU A 70 4.44 11.74 3.79
CA LEU A 70 3.24 12.38 3.24
C LEU A 70 2.93 13.71 3.92
N ILE A 71 3.03 13.75 5.26
CA ILE A 71 2.82 14.96 6.07
C ILE A 71 3.91 15.98 5.77
N SER A 72 5.18 15.58 5.69
CA SER A 72 6.30 16.48 5.42
C SER A 72 6.26 17.13 4.03
N ARG A 73 5.51 16.58 3.08
CA ARG A 73 5.33 17.13 1.73
C ARG A 73 4.14 18.07 1.60
N LYS A 74 3.33 18.19 2.64
CA LYS A 74 2.10 19.00 2.68
C LYS A 74 2.39 20.38 3.25
#